data_AF-A0A7Z8JW03-F1
#
_entry.id   AF-A0A7Z8JW03-F1
#
_cell.length_a   1.000
_cell.length_b   1.000
_cell.length_c   1.000
_cell.angle_alpha   90.00
_cell.angle_beta   90.00
_cell.angle_gamma   90.00
#
_symmetry.space_group_name_H-M   'P 1'
#
loop_
_entity.id
_entity.type
_entity.pdbx_description
1 polymer ?
#
loop_
_entity_poly.entity_id
_entity_poly.type
_entity_poly.pdbx_seq_one_letter_code
_entity_poly.pdbx_strand_id
1 'polypeptide(L)'
;VLRRAERLEDLQAAQEVTIWTRHASGPQSHLIWAPEIHRIAGAWYVYYAAAPDDHGTVDVPGTAETFNHRVFVLENTAEDPFEGEWVERGQVDTGWESFALDATSAVIDGTQYLVWAQQAFDVRGHSNLYIAPMANPWTLAGPAVELTRPEFDWEVKGFWVNEGPSVLVRGGRVFLTYSGAATGIDYAMGVLTADLGSDLLDPASWTKSPTPVFVSDP
;
A
#
# COMPACT_ATOMS: atom_id res chain seq x y z
N VAL A 1 -2.72 -10.07 -12.74
CA VAL A 1 -2.32 -10.06 -14.17
C VAL A 1 -1.22 -9.03 -14.37
N LEU A 2 -0.33 -9.23 -15.34
CA LEU A 2 0.79 -8.33 -15.67
C LEU A 2 0.80 -8.08 -17.18
N ARG A 3 1.23 -6.88 -17.60
CA ARG A 3 1.43 -6.51 -19.01
C ARG A 3 2.66 -5.61 -19.14
N ARG A 4 3.30 -5.58 -20.32
CA ARG A 4 4.43 -4.69 -20.62
C ARG A 4 4.32 -4.11 -22.03
N ALA A 5 4.85 -2.91 -22.22
CA ALA A 5 5.04 -2.28 -23.52
C ALA A 5 6.25 -1.34 -23.46
N GLU A 6 6.80 -0.97 -24.61
CA GLU A 6 7.93 -0.03 -24.69
C GLU A 6 7.51 1.42 -24.40
N ARG A 7 6.25 1.76 -24.68
CA ARG A 7 5.67 3.09 -24.45
C ARG A 7 4.42 3.00 -23.59
N LEU A 8 4.14 4.05 -22.83
CA LEU A 8 2.99 4.09 -21.92
C LEU A 8 1.67 3.98 -22.67
N GLU A 9 1.55 4.66 -23.81
CA GLU A 9 0.34 4.65 -24.66
C GLU A 9 0.01 3.27 -25.24
N ASP A 10 0.99 2.36 -25.33
CA ASP A 10 0.79 1.04 -25.90
C ASP A 10 0.32 0.01 -24.85
N LEU A 11 0.36 0.35 -23.55
CA LEU A 11 -0.07 -0.55 -22.46
C LEU A 11 -1.54 -0.95 -22.56
N GLN A 12 -2.39 -0.12 -23.17
CA GLN A 12 -3.81 -0.44 -23.35
C GLN A 12 -4.01 -1.65 -24.28
N ALA A 13 -3.16 -1.81 -25.29
CA ALA A 13 -3.22 -2.90 -26.26
C ALA A 13 -2.31 -4.09 -25.92
N ALA A 14 -1.41 -3.94 -24.94
CA ALA A 14 -0.49 -4.99 -24.53
C ALA A 14 -1.24 -6.23 -23.98
N GLN A 15 -0.75 -7.42 -24.34
CA GLN A 15 -1.29 -8.68 -23.85
C GLN A 15 -1.12 -8.79 -22.32
N GLU A 16 -2.19 -9.18 -21.64
CA GLU A 16 -2.14 -9.55 -20.23
C GLU A 16 -1.70 -11.00 -20.03
N VAL A 17 -0.86 -11.21 -19.03
CA VAL A 17 -0.41 -12.53 -18.57
C VAL A 17 -0.84 -12.70 -17.12
N THR A 18 -1.48 -13.83 -16.81
CA THR A 18 -1.78 -14.20 -15.42
C THR A 18 -0.54 -14.82 -14.80
N ILE A 19 0.11 -14.07 -13.91
CA ILE A 19 1.34 -14.51 -13.21
C ILE A 19 1.06 -15.26 -11.91
N TRP A 20 -0.12 -15.07 -11.34
CA TRP A 20 -0.59 -15.70 -10.10
C TRP A 20 -2.12 -15.69 -10.06
N THR A 21 -2.73 -16.67 -9.42
CA THR A 21 -4.19 -16.80 -9.27
C THR A 21 -4.55 -17.01 -7.80
N ARG A 22 -5.63 -16.37 -7.36
CA ARG A 22 -6.17 -16.52 -6.00
C ARG A 22 -6.35 -17.98 -5.60
N HIS A 23 -6.20 -18.24 -4.32
CA HIS A 23 -6.45 -19.56 -3.75
C HIS A 23 -7.94 -19.91 -3.83
N ALA A 24 -8.26 -21.20 -3.78
CA ALA A 24 -9.64 -21.66 -3.72
C ALA A 24 -10.33 -21.34 -2.38
N SER A 25 -9.55 -21.26 -1.30
CA SER A 25 -10.00 -20.98 0.07
C SER A 25 -8.82 -20.47 0.91
N GLY A 26 -9.09 -19.83 2.05
CA GLY A 26 -8.07 -19.37 2.98
C GLY A 26 -7.60 -17.94 2.71
N PRO A 27 -6.50 -17.48 3.32
CA PRO A 27 -6.16 -16.04 3.44
C PRO A 27 -6.02 -15.26 2.13
N GLN A 28 -5.69 -15.94 1.02
CA GLN A 28 -5.44 -15.33 -0.29
C GLN A 28 -6.52 -15.71 -1.33
N SER A 29 -7.78 -15.91 -0.90
CA SER A 29 -8.84 -16.49 -1.75
C SER A 29 -9.89 -15.51 -2.25
N HIS A 30 -10.00 -14.32 -1.66
CA HIS A 30 -10.97 -13.29 -2.04
C HIS A 30 -10.29 -11.92 -2.23
N LEU A 31 -10.95 -11.06 -3.02
CA LEU A 31 -10.67 -9.63 -3.13
C LEU A 31 -9.18 -9.28 -3.34
N ILE A 32 -8.57 -9.82 -4.40
CA ILE A 32 -7.15 -9.55 -4.74
C ILE A 32 -7.01 -8.10 -5.23
N TRP A 33 -6.39 -7.25 -4.43
CA TRP A 33 -6.35 -5.80 -4.63
C TRP A 33 -4.95 -5.24 -4.78
N ALA A 34 -4.87 -4.14 -5.54
CA ALA A 34 -3.74 -3.23 -5.67
C ALA A 34 -2.35 -3.89 -5.77
N PRO A 35 -2.10 -4.80 -6.74
CA PRO A 35 -0.77 -5.38 -6.91
C PRO A 35 0.23 -4.33 -7.40
N GLU A 36 1.34 -4.15 -6.68
CA GLU A 36 2.50 -3.35 -7.11
C GLU A 36 3.71 -4.22 -7.42
N ILE A 37 4.28 -4.09 -8.62
CA ILE A 37 5.49 -4.79 -9.03
C ILE A 37 6.74 -3.92 -8.79
N HIS A 38 7.72 -4.49 -8.08
CA HIS A 38 8.98 -3.85 -7.72
C HIS A 38 10.17 -4.72 -8.12
N ARG A 39 11.29 -4.09 -8.48
CA ARG A 39 12.57 -4.81 -8.68
C ARG A 39 13.54 -4.43 -7.58
N ILE A 40 13.84 -5.37 -6.69
CA ILE A 40 14.63 -5.14 -5.47
C ILE A 40 15.76 -6.18 -5.41
N ALA A 41 16.99 -5.71 -5.23
CA ALA A 41 18.18 -6.57 -5.12
C ALA A 41 18.31 -7.66 -6.22
N GLY A 42 17.85 -7.37 -7.44
CA GLY A 42 17.95 -8.26 -8.60
C GLY A 42 16.76 -9.20 -8.82
N ALA A 43 15.80 -9.28 -7.89
CA ALA A 43 14.57 -10.06 -8.03
C ALA A 43 13.33 -9.17 -8.18
N TRP A 44 12.25 -9.75 -8.67
CA TRP A 44 10.93 -9.12 -8.77
C TRP A 44 10.08 -9.47 -7.55
N TYR A 45 9.35 -8.48 -7.05
CA TYR A 45 8.40 -8.65 -5.96
C TYR A 45 7.06 -8.05 -6.34
N VAL A 46 5.97 -8.73 -5.99
CA VAL A 46 4.62 -8.17 -6.08
C VAL A 46 4.05 -8.07 -4.67
N TYR A 47 3.80 -6.85 -4.22
CA TYR A 47 3.02 -6.58 -3.00
C TYR A 47 1.56 -6.49 -3.40
N TYR A 48 0.67 -7.15 -2.67
CA TYR A 48 -0.76 -7.10 -2.94
C TYR A 48 -1.56 -7.36 -1.68
N ALA A 49 -2.84 -7.02 -1.70
CA ALA A 49 -3.76 -7.33 -0.61
C ALA A 49 -4.71 -8.46 -1.00
N ALA A 50 -5.03 -9.34 -0.06
CA ALA A 50 -6.04 -10.38 -0.24
C ALA A 50 -6.77 -10.66 1.07
N ALA A 51 -7.99 -11.19 0.97
CA ALA A 51 -8.85 -11.51 2.10
C ALA A 51 -9.25 -13.00 2.10
N PRO A 52 -9.61 -13.55 3.27
CA PRO A 52 -10.17 -14.89 3.39
C PRO A 52 -11.65 -15.00 2.95
N ASP A 53 -12.34 -13.87 2.82
CA ASP A 53 -13.76 -13.75 2.47
C ASP A 53 -14.04 -12.42 1.74
N ASP A 54 -15.26 -12.24 1.26
CA ASP A 54 -15.69 -11.08 0.46
C ASP A 54 -16.68 -10.14 1.16
N HIS A 55 -16.74 -10.17 2.49
CA HIS A 55 -17.62 -9.32 3.29
C HIS A 55 -16.85 -8.53 4.36
N GLY A 56 -17.47 -7.45 4.85
CA GLY A 56 -16.93 -6.67 5.94
C GLY A 56 -17.16 -7.33 7.30
N THR A 57 -16.26 -7.07 8.24
CA THR A 57 -16.38 -7.45 9.64
C THR A 57 -16.02 -6.30 10.56
N VAL A 58 -16.52 -6.38 11.80
CA VAL A 58 -16.11 -5.50 12.90
C VAL A 58 -15.26 -6.35 13.83
N ASP A 59 -13.94 -6.24 13.71
CA ASP A 59 -12.99 -7.05 14.49
C ASP A 59 -13.07 -6.75 16.00
N VAL A 60 -13.32 -5.48 16.36
CA VAL A 60 -13.43 -5.02 17.75
C VAL A 60 -14.70 -4.17 17.93
N PRO A 61 -15.53 -4.40 18.97
CA PRO A 61 -16.72 -3.59 19.21
C PRO A 61 -16.40 -2.09 19.28
N GLY A 62 -17.08 -1.29 18.46
CA GLY A 62 -16.92 0.16 18.40
C GLY A 62 -15.92 0.67 17.35
N THR A 63 -15.28 -0.22 16.59
CA THR A 63 -14.44 0.15 15.44
C THR A 63 -15.23 0.17 14.14
N ALA A 64 -14.66 0.75 13.08
CA ALA A 64 -15.28 0.73 11.76
C ALA A 64 -15.31 -0.70 11.20
N GLU A 65 -16.37 -1.02 10.45
CA GLU A 65 -16.46 -2.24 9.64
C GLU A 65 -15.52 -2.10 8.45
N THR A 66 -14.65 -3.10 8.25
CA THR A 66 -13.65 -3.14 7.18
C THR A 66 -13.63 -4.53 6.56
N PHE A 67 -13.02 -4.69 5.38
CA PHE A 67 -12.76 -6.02 4.84
C PHE A 67 -11.62 -6.71 5.59
N ASN A 68 -11.47 -8.02 5.43
CA ASN A 68 -10.47 -8.82 6.13
C ASN A 68 -9.12 -8.94 5.39
N HIS A 69 -8.71 -7.88 4.69
CA HIS A 69 -7.46 -7.91 3.92
C HIS A 69 -6.21 -7.98 4.79
N ARG A 70 -5.18 -8.63 4.24
CA ARG A 70 -3.79 -8.58 4.68
C ARG A 70 -2.87 -8.33 3.50
N VAL A 71 -1.66 -7.86 3.78
CA VAL A 71 -0.60 -7.65 2.79
C VAL A 71 0.18 -8.95 2.58
N PHE A 72 0.33 -9.35 1.32
CA PHE A 72 1.08 -10.53 0.89
C PHE A 72 2.15 -10.14 -0.13
N VAL A 73 3.17 -11.00 -0.26
CA VAL A 73 4.27 -10.79 -1.21
C VAL A 73 4.49 -12.03 -2.08
N LEU A 74 4.61 -11.83 -3.39
CA LEU A 74 5.14 -12.81 -4.33
C LEU A 74 6.57 -12.43 -4.71
N GLU A 75 7.44 -13.42 -4.92
CA GLU A 75 8.80 -13.23 -5.43
C GLU A 75 8.99 -13.99 -6.75
N ASN A 76 9.69 -13.39 -7.71
CA ASN A 76 10.22 -14.07 -8.87
C ASN A 76 11.69 -13.67 -9.09
N THR A 77 12.58 -14.66 -9.15
CA THR A 77 14.03 -14.47 -9.29
C THR A 77 14.51 -14.51 -10.74
N ALA A 78 13.61 -14.78 -11.71
CA ALA A 78 13.93 -14.69 -13.12
C ALA A 78 14.23 -13.24 -13.54
N GLU A 79 15.04 -13.08 -14.60
CA GLU A 79 15.35 -11.75 -15.14
C GLU A 79 14.11 -11.09 -15.76
N ASP A 80 13.32 -11.87 -16.51
CA ASP A 80 12.04 -11.48 -17.08
C ASP A 80 10.89 -11.89 -16.12
N PRO A 81 10.06 -10.96 -15.61
CA PRO A 81 8.97 -11.28 -14.68
C PRO A 81 7.82 -12.09 -15.31
N PHE A 82 7.82 -12.24 -16.64
CA PHE A 82 6.91 -13.11 -17.39
C PHE A 82 7.43 -14.54 -17.53
N GLU A 83 8.68 -14.79 -17.15
CA GLU A 83 9.31 -16.10 -17.09
C GLU A 83 9.53 -16.51 -15.63
N GLY A 84 9.89 -17.77 -15.38
CA GLY A 84 10.13 -18.28 -14.02
C GLY A 84 8.86 -18.57 -13.22
N GLU A 85 9.03 -18.73 -11.92
CA GLU A 85 7.97 -19.07 -10.97
C GLU A 85 7.78 -17.94 -9.95
N TRP A 86 6.52 -17.56 -9.72
CA TRP A 86 6.14 -16.63 -8.67
C TRP A 86 5.89 -17.40 -7.37
N VAL A 87 6.78 -17.23 -6.40
CA VAL A 87 6.77 -17.91 -5.10
C VAL A 87 6.10 -17.02 -4.06
N GLU A 88 5.12 -17.56 -3.34
CA GLU A 88 4.51 -16.87 -2.19
C GLU A 88 5.49 -16.77 -1.03
N ARG A 89 5.75 -15.54 -0.57
CA ARG A 89 6.50 -15.27 0.66
C ARG A 89 5.60 -15.16 1.90
N GLY A 90 4.28 -15.26 1.70
CA GLY A 90 3.28 -15.21 2.75
C GLY A 90 2.88 -13.78 3.13
N GLN A 91 2.18 -13.69 4.26
CA GLN A 91 1.71 -12.43 4.81
C GLN A 91 2.88 -11.64 5.42
N VAL A 92 2.89 -10.31 5.24
CA VAL A 92 3.78 -9.42 5.99
C VAL A 92 3.24 -9.25 7.41
N ASP A 93 4.01 -9.66 8.41
CA ASP A 93 3.70 -9.39 9.82
C ASP A 93 3.96 -7.90 10.14
N THR A 94 2.89 -7.15 10.39
CA THR A 94 2.94 -5.72 10.73
C THR A 94 2.92 -5.44 12.23
N GLY A 95 2.87 -6.49 13.06
CA GLY A 95 2.85 -6.41 14.52
C GLY A 95 1.44 -6.48 15.14
N TRP A 96 0.38 -6.39 14.34
CA TRP A 96 -0.99 -6.69 14.76
C TRP A 96 -1.87 -7.11 13.58
N GLU A 97 -2.98 -7.76 13.89
CA GLU A 97 -3.92 -8.32 12.92
C GLU A 97 -5.15 -7.43 12.79
N SER A 98 -5.29 -6.76 11.64
CA SER A 98 -6.44 -5.95 11.25
C SER A 98 -6.45 -5.77 9.72
N PHE A 99 -7.48 -5.12 9.17
CA PHE A 99 -7.53 -4.71 7.76
C PHE A 99 -6.24 -3.99 7.34
N ALA A 100 -5.49 -4.57 6.40
CA ALA A 100 -4.26 -4.01 5.86
C ALA A 100 -4.15 -4.23 4.34
N LEU A 101 -3.76 -3.18 3.61
CA LEU A 101 -3.72 -3.15 2.15
C LEU A 101 -2.73 -2.11 1.59
N ASP A 102 -2.68 -2.02 0.25
CA ASP A 102 -1.98 -0.99 -0.51
C ASP A 102 -0.53 -0.76 -0.09
N ALA A 103 0.20 -1.86 0.09
CA ALA A 103 1.60 -1.77 0.43
C ALA A 103 2.45 -1.36 -0.79
N THR A 104 3.21 -0.27 -0.63
CA THR A 104 4.22 0.18 -1.58
C THR A 104 5.61 0.10 -0.95
N SER A 105 6.62 -0.17 -1.75
CA SER A 105 8.03 -0.26 -1.32
C SER A 105 8.85 0.87 -1.95
N ALA A 106 9.71 1.51 -1.16
CA ALA A 106 10.64 2.53 -1.66
C ALA A 106 12.03 2.35 -1.05
N VAL A 107 13.07 2.53 -1.86
CA VAL A 107 14.45 2.60 -1.36
C VAL A 107 14.86 4.07 -1.26
N ILE A 108 15.12 4.53 -0.05
CA ILE A 108 15.50 5.92 0.27
C ILE A 108 16.79 5.87 1.08
N ASP A 109 17.82 6.58 0.63
CA ASP A 109 19.16 6.60 1.23
C ASP A 109 19.74 5.21 1.54
N GLY A 110 19.46 4.24 0.65
CA GLY A 110 19.95 2.86 0.76
C GLY A 110 19.14 1.95 1.68
N THR A 111 18.13 2.48 2.37
CA THR A 111 17.20 1.70 3.20
C THR A 111 15.92 1.42 2.44
N GLN A 112 15.48 0.16 2.41
CA GLN A 112 14.15 -0.18 1.91
C GLN A 112 13.12 0.07 3.02
N TYR A 113 12.07 0.81 2.68
CA TYR A 113 10.91 1.02 3.53
C TYR A 113 9.68 0.40 2.87
N LEU A 114 8.79 -0.16 3.70
CA LEU A 114 7.42 -0.47 3.31
C LEU A 114 6.52 0.63 3.86
N VAL A 115 5.61 1.12 3.02
CA VAL A 115 4.54 2.03 3.40
C VAL A 115 3.21 1.37 3.03
N TRP A 116 2.25 1.32 3.94
CA TRP A 116 0.97 0.63 3.70
C TRP A 116 -0.17 1.28 4.46
N ALA A 117 -1.40 0.88 4.13
CA ALA A 117 -2.60 1.30 4.83
C ALA A 117 -3.07 0.19 5.79
N GLN A 118 -3.39 0.53 7.04
CA GLN A 118 -3.88 -0.45 8.02
C GLN A 118 -4.83 0.17 9.05
N GLN A 119 -5.81 -0.60 9.53
CA GLN A 119 -6.72 -0.19 10.60
C GLN A 119 -6.02 -0.28 11.96
N ALA A 120 -6.12 0.76 12.78
CA ALA A 120 -5.82 0.70 14.20
C ALA A 120 -7.11 0.83 15.03
N PHE A 121 -7.30 -0.05 16.01
CA PHE A 121 -8.57 -0.14 16.75
C PHE A 121 -8.76 1.00 17.77
N ASP A 122 -7.69 1.68 18.16
CA ASP A 122 -7.71 2.86 19.02
C ASP A 122 -7.79 4.18 18.24
N VAL A 123 -7.81 4.11 16.90
CA VAL A 123 -7.98 5.25 16.01
C VAL A 123 -9.33 5.16 15.32
N ARG A 124 -10.10 6.25 15.34
CA ARG A 124 -11.36 6.32 14.59
C ARG A 124 -11.06 6.30 13.10
N GLY A 125 -11.50 5.26 12.40
CA GLY A 125 -11.47 5.20 10.95
C GLY A 125 -11.34 3.78 10.41
N HIS A 126 -11.14 3.68 9.09
CA HIS A 126 -10.99 2.42 8.37
C HIS A 126 -9.52 2.09 8.17
N SER A 127 -8.68 3.08 7.86
CA SER A 127 -7.24 2.90 7.67
C SER A 127 -6.45 4.18 7.90
N ASN A 128 -5.23 4.00 8.40
CA ASN A 128 -4.18 5.01 8.52
C ASN A 128 -2.97 4.56 7.69
N LEU A 129 -2.01 5.44 7.42
CA LEU A 129 -0.75 5.04 6.76
C LEU A 129 0.36 4.81 7.76
N TYR A 130 1.10 3.74 7.54
CA TYR A 130 2.25 3.35 8.34
C TYR A 130 3.50 3.21 7.48
N ILE A 131 4.67 3.41 8.09
CA ILE A 131 5.98 3.14 7.51
C ILE A 131 6.79 2.24 8.44
N ALA A 132 7.60 1.35 7.86
CA ALA A 132 8.60 0.57 8.60
C ALA A 132 9.81 0.26 7.70
N PRO A 133 11.02 0.16 8.26
CA PRO A 133 12.18 -0.33 7.52
C PRO A 133 12.00 -1.84 7.23
N MET A 134 12.61 -2.33 6.15
CA MET A 134 12.52 -3.72 5.71
C MET A 134 13.82 -4.49 5.97
N ALA A 135 13.73 -5.66 6.58
CA ALA A 135 14.87 -6.56 6.80
C ALA A 135 15.20 -7.36 5.54
N ASN A 136 14.15 -7.68 4.79
CA ASN A 136 14.16 -8.23 3.45
C ASN A 136 12.84 -7.80 2.77
N PRO A 137 12.64 -8.04 1.46
CA PRO A 137 11.46 -7.55 0.75
C PRO A 137 10.10 -8.07 1.22
N TRP A 138 10.01 -8.97 2.20
CA TRP A 138 8.75 -9.47 2.77
C TRP A 138 8.74 -9.52 4.30
N THR A 139 9.67 -8.84 4.98
CA THR A 139 9.77 -8.83 6.46
C THR A 139 10.18 -7.47 6.96
N LEU A 140 9.40 -6.90 7.89
CA LEU A 140 9.75 -5.64 8.55
C LEU A 140 11.00 -5.80 9.44
N ALA A 141 11.86 -4.79 9.48
CA ALA A 141 13.04 -4.71 10.35
C ALA A 141 12.77 -3.99 11.67
N GLY A 142 11.56 -3.46 11.87
CA GLY A 142 11.20 -2.67 13.04
C GLY A 142 9.69 -2.48 13.15
N PRO A 143 9.22 -1.85 14.24
CA PRO A 143 7.81 -1.57 14.43
C PRO A 143 7.27 -0.61 13.37
N ALA A 144 5.97 -0.73 13.09
CA ALA A 144 5.23 0.23 12.29
C ALA A 144 5.21 1.61 12.97
N VAL A 145 5.40 2.66 12.19
CA VAL A 145 5.24 4.06 12.61
C VAL A 145 4.08 4.65 11.84
N GLU A 146 3.06 5.17 12.54
CA GLU A 146 1.95 5.87 11.88
C GLU A 146 2.42 7.23 11.34
N LEU A 147 2.20 7.48 10.06
CA LEU A 147 2.53 8.75 9.41
C LEU A 147 1.33 9.69 9.30
N THR A 148 0.15 9.13 9.04
CA THR A 148 -1.07 9.93 8.92
C THR A 148 -2.32 9.11 9.15
N ARG A 149 -3.36 9.78 9.65
CA ARG A 149 -4.71 9.26 9.83
C ARG A 149 -5.72 10.23 9.21
N PRO A 150 -6.90 9.74 8.77
CA PRO A 150 -7.94 10.60 8.22
C PRO A 150 -8.49 11.54 9.30
N GLU A 151 -8.38 12.85 9.07
CA GLU A 151 -8.76 13.87 10.05
C GLU A 151 -9.36 15.13 9.42
N PHE A 152 -9.00 15.45 8.18
CA PHE A 152 -9.57 16.59 7.47
C PHE A 152 -10.93 16.25 6.87
N ASP A 153 -11.81 17.25 6.76
CA ASP A 153 -13.17 17.08 6.22
C ASP A 153 -13.20 16.39 4.85
N TRP A 154 -12.18 16.60 4.02
CA TRP A 154 -12.07 15.96 2.70
C TRP A 154 -11.66 14.48 2.77
N GLU A 155 -11.02 14.02 3.85
CA GLU A 155 -10.55 12.63 4.05
C GLU A 155 -11.63 11.71 4.63
N VAL A 156 -12.70 12.30 5.17
CA VAL A 156 -13.70 11.59 6.00
C VAL A 156 -15.08 11.50 5.35
N LYS A 157 -15.18 11.82 4.06
CA LYS A 157 -16.44 11.77 3.32
C LYS A 157 -16.79 10.34 2.95
N GLY A 158 -17.95 9.88 3.40
CA GLY A 158 -18.39 8.49 3.28
C GLY A 158 -17.64 7.57 4.26
N PHE A 159 -16.34 7.40 4.06
CA PHE A 159 -15.46 6.63 4.94
C PHE A 159 -14.28 7.48 5.41
N TRP A 160 -13.79 7.17 6.60
CA TRP A 160 -12.59 7.78 7.20
C TRP A 160 -11.38 6.95 6.76
N VAL A 161 -10.71 7.37 5.69
CA VAL A 161 -9.71 6.55 4.97
C VAL A 161 -8.47 7.39 4.69
N ASN A 162 -7.29 6.82 4.97
CA ASN A 162 -6.07 7.10 4.24
C ASN A 162 -5.54 5.77 3.66
N GLU A 163 -5.40 5.68 2.34
CA GLU A 163 -4.98 4.46 1.62
C GLU A 163 -4.17 4.80 0.36
N GLY A 164 -3.79 3.80 -0.45
CA GLY A 164 -3.05 4.00 -1.70
C GLY A 164 -1.77 4.87 -1.59
N PRO A 165 -0.85 4.61 -0.64
CA PRO A 165 0.40 5.35 -0.56
C PRO A 165 1.25 5.21 -1.83
N SER A 166 1.90 6.30 -2.25
CA SER A 166 2.88 6.29 -3.34
C SER A 166 4.00 7.29 -3.08
N VAL A 167 5.25 6.87 -3.30
CA VAL A 167 6.46 7.62 -2.93
C VAL A 167 7.13 8.24 -4.15
N LEU A 168 7.46 9.53 -4.05
CA LEU A 168 8.28 10.27 -5.00
C LEU A 168 9.44 10.97 -4.26
N VAL A 169 10.69 10.66 -4.64
CA VAL A 169 11.87 11.38 -4.14
C VAL A 169 12.34 12.37 -5.20
N ARG A 170 12.29 13.67 -4.90
CA ARG A 170 12.70 14.71 -5.86
C ARG A 170 13.10 16.01 -5.16
N GLY A 171 14.16 16.65 -5.64
CA GLY A 171 14.54 17.99 -5.18
C GLY A 171 14.92 18.06 -3.70
N GLY A 172 15.56 17.01 -3.17
CA GLY A 172 15.96 16.93 -1.75
C GLY A 172 14.80 16.66 -0.79
N ARG A 173 13.68 16.15 -1.29
CA ARG A 173 12.49 15.82 -0.50
C ARG A 173 11.93 14.45 -0.85
N VAL A 174 11.23 13.87 0.12
CA VAL A 174 10.37 12.70 -0.03
C VAL A 174 8.92 13.17 0.01
N PHE A 175 8.17 12.87 -1.05
CA PHE A 175 6.73 13.09 -1.13
C PHE A 175 6.03 11.74 -1.03
N LEU A 176 5.14 11.59 -0.05
CA LEU A 176 4.27 10.43 0.08
C LEU A 176 2.83 10.88 -0.22
N THR A 177 2.38 10.64 -1.43
CA THR A 177 0.96 10.86 -1.78
C THR A 177 0.12 9.71 -1.28
N TYR A 178 -1.14 9.98 -0.98
CA TYR A 178 -2.11 8.98 -0.55
C TYR A 178 -3.52 9.42 -0.94
N SER A 179 -4.47 8.50 -0.93
CA SER A 179 -5.89 8.78 -1.18
C SER A 179 -6.70 8.83 0.10
N GLY A 180 -7.76 9.63 0.13
CA GLY A 180 -8.71 9.67 1.24
C GLY A 180 -10.17 9.73 0.80
N ALA A 181 -11.08 9.63 1.78
CA ALA A 181 -12.52 9.45 1.61
C ALA A 181 -12.93 8.12 0.94
N ALA A 182 -14.23 7.93 0.73
CA ALA A 182 -14.78 6.79 0.02
C ALA A 182 -14.41 6.82 -1.47
N THR A 183 -14.17 5.64 -2.06
CA THR A 183 -13.95 5.49 -3.51
C THR A 183 -15.20 5.96 -4.28
N GLY A 184 -15.09 7.08 -4.99
CA GLY A 184 -16.21 7.75 -5.65
C GLY A 184 -15.86 9.20 -5.97
N ILE A 185 -16.88 10.05 -6.08
CA ILE A 185 -16.70 11.47 -6.43
C ILE A 185 -15.89 12.27 -5.39
N ASP A 186 -15.92 11.82 -4.14
CA ASP A 186 -15.23 12.45 -3.02
C ASP A 186 -13.77 12.01 -2.87
N TYR A 187 -13.34 10.99 -3.62
CA TYR A 187 -11.99 10.45 -3.55
C TYR A 187 -10.98 11.49 -4.03
N ALA A 188 -9.97 11.77 -3.20
CA ALA A 188 -8.99 12.82 -3.44
C ALA A 188 -7.62 12.41 -2.91
N MET A 189 -6.56 13.03 -3.45
CA MET A 189 -5.19 12.75 -3.02
C MET A 189 -4.66 13.79 -2.05
N GLY A 190 -4.14 13.36 -0.91
CA GLY A 190 -3.28 14.14 -0.03
C GLY A 190 -1.80 13.91 -0.31
N VAL A 191 -0.95 14.62 0.42
CA VAL A 191 0.51 14.40 0.40
C VAL A 191 1.13 14.69 1.76
N LEU A 192 2.03 13.81 2.20
CA LEU A 192 3.00 14.09 3.25
C LEU A 192 4.35 14.46 2.60
N THR A 193 5.04 15.44 3.17
CA THR A 193 6.37 15.85 2.70
C THR A 193 7.38 15.76 3.84
N ALA A 194 8.51 15.13 3.59
CA ALA A 194 9.69 15.12 4.47
C ALA A 194 10.94 15.59 3.69
N ASP A 195 11.90 16.18 4.40
CA ASP A 195 13.21 16.45 3.82
C ASP A 195 14.01 15.15 3.66
N LEU A 196 14.72 15.00 2.54
CA LEU A 196 15.61 13.86 2.33
C LEU A 196 16.76 13.90 3.35
N GLY A 197 17.06 12.76 3.99
CA GLY A 197 18.02 12.65 5.08
C GLY A 197 17.46 13.01 6.47
N SER A 198 16.18 13.36 6.59
CA SER A 198 15.49 13.39 7.89
C SER A 198 15.19 11.98 8.41
N ASP A 199 14.81 11.85 9.68
CA ASP A 199 14.37 10.56 10.21
C ASP A 199 12.95 10.27 9.73
N LEU A 200 12.83 9.44 8.68
CA LEU A 200 11.54 9.08 8.09
C LEU A 200 10.66 8.23 9.03
N LEU A 201 11.22 7.69 10.11
CA LEU A 201 10.50 6.97 11.17
C LEU A 201 10.07 7.89 12.32
N ASP A 202 10.38 9.19 12.26
CA ASP A 202 9.79 10.19 13.14
C ASP A 202 8.61 10.87 12.43
N PRO A 203 7.36 10.71 12.91
CA PRO A 203 6.21 11.41 12.34
C PRO A 203 6.39 12.94 12.28
N ALA A 204 7.19 13.53 13.17
CA ALA A 204 7.46 14.97 13.16
C ALA A 204 8.31 15.43 11.95
N SER A 205 8.98 14.51 11.26
CA SER A 205 9.68 14.80 9.99
C SER A 205 8.73 15.03 8.83
N TRP A 206 7.46 14.64 8.97
CA TRP A 206 6.46 14.68 7.91
C TRP A 206 5.49 15.85 8.09
N THR A 207 5.32 16.64 7.04
CA THR A 207 4.30 17.69 6.97
C THR A 207 3.15 17.22 6.09
N LYS A 208 1.95 17.08 6.68
CA LYS A 208 0.72 16.75 5.98
C LYS A 208 0.13 18.00 5.32
N SER A 209 -0.25 17.90 4.04
CA SER A 209 -0.99 18.96 3.36
C SER A 209 -2.41 19.08 3.94
N PRO A 210 -2.87 20.28 4.34
CA PRO A 210 -4.22 20.47 4.87
C PRO A 210 -5.31 20.39 3.79
N THR A 211 -4.93 20.53 2.52
CA THR A 211 -5.83 20.47 1.36
C THR A 211 -5.37 19.36 0.40
N PRO A 212 -6.30 18.73 -0.34
CA PRO A 212 -5.92 17.74 -1.33
C PRO A 212 -5.11 18.39 -2.46
N VAL A 213 -4.16 17.63 -3.01
CA VAL A 213 -3.30 18.01 -4.13
C VAL A 213 -3.82 17.54 -5.48
N PHE A 214 -4.79 16.62 -5.47
CA PHE A 214 -5.50 16.16 -6.66
C PHE A 214 -6.94 15.80 -6.30
N VAL A 215 -7.90 16.28 -7.09
CA VAL A 215 -9.35 16.15 -6.85
C VAL A 215 -10.09 15.95 -8.17
N SER A 216 -11.35 15.56 -8.09
CA SER A 216 -12.28 15.52 -9.23
C SER A 216 -12.34 16.85 -9.99
N ASP A 217 -12.27 16.78 -11.32
CA ASP A 217 -12.53 17.88 -12.26
C ASP A 217 -13.79 17.52 -13.08
N PRO A 218 -14.99 17.92 -12.60
CA PRO A 218 -16.28 17.49 -13.15
C PRO A 218 -16.69 18.18 -14.46
#